data_AF-A0A0B2UM35-F1
#
_entry.id   AF-A0A0B2UM35-F1
#
_cell.length_a   1.000
_cell.length_b   1.000
_cell.length_c   1.000
_cell.angle_alpha   90.00
_cell.angle_beta   90.00
_cell.angle_gamma   90.00
#
_symmetry.space_group_name_H-M   'P 1'
#
loop_
_entity.id
_entity.type
_entity.pdbx_description
1 polymer ?
#
loop_
_entity_poly.entity_id
_entity_poly.type
_entity_poly.pdbx_seq_one_letter_code
_entity_poly.pdbx_strand_id
1 'polypeptide(L)'
;MDAENHFLSPKKLQRFLKLCNKDAGTKMDHEVVKNLQQLIEKFLSDIIHRSALLSKHKGKNIIERSEIQLIIEKDFDYSFGAREILGSNSMPSNEHIEKMAEISRQSK
;
A
#
# COMPACT_ATOMS: atom_id res chain seq x y z
N MET A 1 -15.56 5.16 19.65
CA MET A 1 -15.28 3.83 19.09
C MET A 1 -14.73 2.99 20.21
N ASP A 2 -15.50 1.99 20.65
CA ASP A 2 -15.13 1.13 21.77
C ASP A 2 -13.84 0.37 21.48
N ALA A 3 -12.87 0.53 22.38
CA ALA A 3 -11.49 0.06 22.23
C ALA A 3 -11.33 -1.48 22.35
N GLU A 4 -12.42 -2.24 22.31
CA GLU A 4 -12.40 -3.69 22.58
C GLU A 4 -12.55 -4.59 21.35
N ASN A 5 -12.92 -4.05 20.18
CA ASN A 5 -13.14 -4.84 18.96
C ASN A 5 -12.13 -4.53 17.84
N HIS A 6 -10.84 -4.47 18.20
CA HIS A 6 -9.80 -4.32 17.19
C HIS A 6 -9.67 -5.58 16.31
N PHE A 7 -9.44 -5.40 15.00
CA PHE A 7 -9.29 -6.52 14.04
C PHE A 7 -8.18 -7.49 14.46
N LEU A 8 -7.06 -6.94 14.93
CA LEU A 8 -5.95 -7.69 15.52
C LEU A 8 -5.94 -7.47 17.03
N SER A 9 -6.08 -8.55 17.80
CA SER A 9 -5.99 -8.44 19.26
C SER A 9 -4.58 -8.08 19.71
N PRO A 10 -4.41 -7.37 20.85
CA PRO A 10 -3.11 -6.97 21.35
C PRO A 10 -2.15 -8.16 21.54
N LYS A 11 -2.70 -9.30 22.00
CA LYS A 11 -1.95 -10.54 22.20
C LYS A 11 -1.40 -11.10 20.88
N LYS A 12 -2.19 -11.09 19.80
CA LYS A 12 -1.75 -11.56 18.48
C LYS A 12 -0.67 -10.63 17.91
N LEU A 13 -0.87 -9.31 18.04
CA LEU A 13 0.10 -8.32 17.59
C LEU A 13 1.43 -8.45 18.33
N GLN A 14 1.42 -8.54 19.66
CA GLN A 14 2.63 -8.76 20.44
C GLN A 14 3.35 -10.06 20.07
N ARG A 15 2.60 -11.14 19.81
CA ARG A 15 3.19 -12.40 19.35
C ARG A 15 3.87 -12.25 17.99
N PHE A 16 3.23 -11.56 17.05
CA PHE A 16 3.81 -11.27 15.74
C PHE A 16 5.09 -10.44 15.86
N LEU A 17 5.07 -9.38 16.67
CA LEU A 17 6.23 -8.50 16.85
C LEU A 17 7.42 -9.21 17.50
N LYS A 18 7.18 -10.15 18.42
CA LYS A 18 8.22 -11.05 18.96
C LYS A 18 8.86 -11.95 17.91
N LEU A 19 8.10 -12.37 16.89
CA LEU A 19 8.65 -13.17 15.79
C LEU A 19 9.52 -12.31 14.87
N CYS A 20 9.15 -11.04 14.67
CA CYS A 20 9.91 -10.09 13.85
C CYS A 20 11.22 -9.66 14.52
N ASN A 21 11.21 -9.46 15.84
CA ASN A 21 12.38 -9.04 16.60
C ASN A 21 12.80 -10.13 17.60
N LYS A 22 13.62 -11.08 17.12
CA LYS A 22 14.12 -12.21 17.93
C LYS A 22 14.94 -11.76 19.15
N ASP A 23 15.55 -10.58 19.09
CA ASP A 23 16.41 -10.02 20.15
C ASP A 23 15.69 -9.01 21.06
N ALA A 24 14.41 -8.69 20.79
CA ALA A 24 13.65 -7.76 21.62
C ALA A 24 13.11 -8.46 22.87
N GLY A 25 13.97 -8.63 23.88
CA GLY A 25 13.55 -8.89 25.26
C GLY A 25 12.67 -7.77 25.84
N THR A 26 12.57 -6.64 25.13
CA THR A 26 11.78 -5.48 25.51
C THR A 26 10.29 -5.71 25.21
N LYS A 27 9.49 -5.80 26.28
CA LYS A 27 8.03 -5.70 26.16
C LYS A 27 7.70 -4.31 25.61
N MET A 28 6.95 -4.26 24.51
CA MET A 28 6.45 -3.00 23.98
C MET A 28 5.41 -2.40 24.92
N ASP A 29 5.46 -1.09 25.04
CA ASP A 29 4.47 -0.32 25.78
C ASP A 29 3.06 -0.58 25.25
N HIS A 30 2.08 -0.64 26.15
CA HIS A 30 0.68 -0.83 25.82
C HIS A 30 0.14 0.26 24.89
N GLU A 31 0.57 1.52 25.08
CA GLU A 31 0.17 2.64 24.22
C GLU A 31 0.70 2.47 22.80
N VAL A 32 1.95 2.02 22.64
CA VAL A 32 2.53 1.73 21.33
C VAL A 32 1.76 0.61 20.62
N VAL A 33 1.41 -0.45 21.36
CA VAL A 33 0.60 -1.55 20.82
C VAL A 33 -0.76 -1.05 20.34
N LYS A 34 -1.43 -0.20 21.11
CA LYS A 34 -2.72 0.40 20.74
C LYS A 34 -2.62 1.28 19.49
N ASN A 35 -1.59 2.13 19.41
CA ASN A 35 -1.36 2.99 18.25
C ASN A 35 -1.07 2.15 16.99
N LEU A 36 -0.31 1.07 17.12
CA LEU A 36 -0.08 0.13 16.02
C LEU A 36 -1.38 -0.57 15.58
N GLN A 37 -2.26 -0.98 16.50
CA GLN A 37 -3.55 -1.56 16.12
C GLN A 37 -4.39 -0.59 15.29
N GLN A 38 -4.48 0.68 15.72
CA GLN A 38 -5.21 1.71 14.99
C GLN A 38 -4.59 1.99 13.61
N LEU A 39 -3.26 2.03 13.54
CA LEU A 39 -2.55 2.20 12.28
C LEU A 39 -2.86 1.05 11.31
N ILE A 40 -2.80 -0.19 11.79
CA ILE A 40 -3.09 -1.38 10.98
C ILE A 40 -4.54 -1.37 10.48
N GLU A 41 -5.50 -0.97 11.31
CA GLU A 41 -6.90 -0.87 10.89
C GLU A 41 -7.11 0.20 9.82
N LYS A 42 -6.50 1.37 9.98
CA LYS A 42 -6.52 2.43 8.98
C LYS A 42 -5.89 1.93 7.67
N PHE A 43 -4.78 1.23 7.76
CA PHE A 43 -4.05 0.67 6.62
C PHE A 43 -4.88 -0.36 5.86
N LEU A 44 -5.49 -1.31 6.56
CA LEU A 44 -6.37 -2.32 5.96
C LEU A 44 -7.59 -1.68 5.32
N SER A 45 -8.20 -0.69 5.99
CA SER A 45 -9.35 0.03 5.45
C SER A 45 -9.01 0.78 4.17
N ASP A 46 -7.83 1.42 4.10
CA ASP A 46 -7.37 2.12 2.90
C ASP A 46 -7.16 1.15 1.72
N ILE A 47 -6.48 0.02 1.96
CA ILE A 47 -6.29 -1.03 0.93
C ILE A 47 -7.63 -1.53 0.41
N ILE A 48 -8.57 -1.85 1.31
CA ILE A 48 -9.90 -2.36 0.94
C ILE A 48 -10.68 -1.30 0.15
N HIS A 49 -10.70 -0.04 0.60
CA HIS A 49 -11.42 1.04 -0.10
C HIS A 49 -10.86 1.27 -1.49
N ARG A 50 -9.53 1.37 -1.65
CA ARG A 50 -8.92 1.55 -2.97
C ARG A 50 -9.15 0.35 -3.89
N SER A 51 -9.08 -0.86 -3.35
CA SER A 51 -9.39 -2.09 -4.09
C SER A 51 -10.85 -2.12 -4.55
N ALA A 52 -11.78 -1.66 -3.71
CA ALA A 52 -13.19 -1.53 -4.06
C ALA A 52 -13.43 -0.51 -5.18
N LEU A 53 -12.78 0.66 -5.09
CA LEU A 53 -12.84 1.69 -6.15
C LEU A 53 -12.30 1.16 -7.48
N LEU A 54 -11.18 0.44 -7.45
CA LEU A 54 -10.58 -0.16 -8.63
C LEU A 54 -11.47 -1.27 -9.23
N SER A 55 -12.07 -2.12 -8.38
CA SER A 55 -13.03 -3.13 -8.82
C SER A 55 -14.24 -2.49 -9.51
N LYS A 56 -14.80 -1.43 -8.90
CA LYS A 56 -15.90 -0.64 -9.47
C LYS A 56 -15.51 0.01 -10.81
N HIS A 57 -14.31 0.56 -10.91
CA HIS A 57 -13.79 1.13 -12.16
C HIS A 57 -13.70 0.09 -13.28
N LYS A 58 -13.41 -1.17 -12.94
CA LYS A 58 -13.42 -2.30 -13.90
C LYS A 58 -14.83 -2.85 -14.19
N GLY A 59 -15.89 -2.23 -13.67
CA GLY A 59 -17.27 -2.69 -13.82
C GLY A 59 -17.58 -3.97 -13.03
N LYS A 60 -16.76 -4.31 -12.03
CA LYS A 60 -16.96 -5.47 -11.16
C LYS A 60 -17.60 -5.05 -9.84
N ASN A 61 -18.39 -5.96 -9.25
CA ASN A 61 -19.03 -5.79 -7.94
C ASN A 61 -18.34 -6.61 -6.83
N ILE A 62 -17.24 -7.30 -7.16
CA ILE A 62 -16.49 -8.17 -6.25
C ILE A 62 -15.03 -7.74 -6.30
N ILE A 63 -14.39 -7.61 -5.14
CA ILE A 63 -12.96 -7.37 -5.05
C ILE A 63 -12.25 -8.69 -5.32
N GLU A 64 -11.44 -8.74 -6.37
CA GLU A 64 -10.59 -9.90 -6.65
C GLU A 64 -9.17 -9.64 -6.14
N ARG A 65 -8.36 -10.69 -6.15
CA ARG A 65 -6.95 -10.64 -5.76
C ARG A 65 -6.16 -9.59 -6.57
N SER A 66 -6.48 -9.42 -7.84
CA SER A 66 -5.72 -8.54 -8.74
C SER A 66 -5.76 -7.08 -8.32
N GLU A 67 -6.89 -6.62 -7.75
CA GLU A 67 -7.06 -5.26 -7.27
C GLU A 67 -6.21 -5.02 -6.04
N ILE A 68 -6.32 -5.90 -5.05
CA ILE A 68 -5.56 -5.82 -3.80
C ILE A 68 -4.06 -5.85 -4.10
N GLN A 69 -3.63 -6.77 -4.96
CA GLN A 69 -2.23 -6.90 -5.35
C GLN A 69 -1.71 -5.63 -6.04
N LEU A 70 -2.49 -5.05 -6.96
CA LEU A 70 -2.07 -3.83 -7.66
C LEU A 70 -1.94 -2.64 -6.70
N ILE A 71 -2.89 -2.47 -5.77
CA ILE A 71 -2.81 -1.41 -4.76
C ILE A 71 -1.58 -1.60 -3.87
N ILE A 72 -1.32 -2.84 -3.43
CA ILE A 72 -0.16 -3.13 -2.58
C ILE A 72 1.16 -2.88 -3.30
N GLU A 73 1.26 -3.29 -4.56
CA GLU A 73 2.44 -3.05 -5.39
C GLU A 73 2.67 -1.56 -5.68
N LYS A 74 1.61 -0.81 -5.97
CA LYS A 74 1.72 0.61 -6.37
C LYS A 74 1.93 1.56 -5.20
N ASP A 75 1.24 1.32 -4.09
CA ASP A 75 1.18 2.29 -3.00
C ASP A 75 2.16 1.96 -1.86
N PHE A 76 2.61 0.70 -1.76
CA PHE A 76 3.43 0.22 -0.64
C PHE A 76 4.74 -0.47 -1.07
N ASP A 77 5.04 -0.47 -2.37
CA ASP A 77 6.26 -1.06 -2.95
C ASP A 77 6.53 -2.49 -2.47
N TYR A 78 5.46 -3.27 -2.33
CA TYR A 78 5.50 -4.66 -1.88
C TYR A 78 4.90 -5.58 -2.92
N SER A 79 5.61 -6.67 -3.26
CA SER A 79 5.11 -7.73 -4.13
C SER A 79 4.97 -9.02 -3.34
N PHE A 80 3.86 -9.74 -3.56
CA PHE A 80 3.64 -11.07 -3.02
C PHE A 80 4.43 -12.17 -3.76
N GLY A 81 5.40 -11.80 -4.61
CA GLY A 81 6.20 -12.74 -5.40
C GLY A 81 5.46 -13.38 -6.57
N ALA A 82 4.26 -12.90 -6.90
CA ALA A 82 3.42 -13.44 -7.96
C ALA A 82 3.73 -12.88 -9.36
N ARG A 83 4.49 -11.78 -9.43
CA ARG A 83 5.00 -11.16 -10.65
C ARG A 83 6.20 -10.28 -10.32
N GLU A 84 7.11 -10.15 -11.28
CA GLU A 84 8.18 -9.16 -11.23
C GLU A 84 7.64 -7.79 -11.65
N ILE A 85 8.04 -6.72 -10.93
CA ILE A 85 7.70 -5.35 -11.30
C ILE A 85 8.67 -4.92 -12.40
N LEU A 86 8.31 -5.21 -13.65
CA LEU A 86 9.04 -4.67 -14.79
C LEU A 86 8.67 -3.19 -14.93
N GLY A 87 9.67 -2.31 -14.83
CA GLY A 87 9.49 -0.88 -15.07
C GLY A 87 8.85 -0.65 -16.44
N SER A 88 7.83 0.21 -16.50
CA SER A 88 7.23 0.59 -17.77
C SER A 88 8.07 1.70 -18.40
N ASN A 89 8.55 1.49 -19.62
CA ASN A 89 9.12 2.57 -20.44
C ASN A 89 7.99 3.53 -20.83
N SER A 90 7.75 4.54 -19.99
CA SER A 90 6.87 5.67 -20.29
C SER A 90 7.59 6.60 -21.25
N MET A 91 7.54 6.29 -22.55
CA MET A 91 8.03 7.21 -23.55
C MET A 91 7.09 8.42 -23.66
N PRO A 92 7.62 9.65 -23.67
CA PRO A 92 6.80 10.83 -23.87
C PRO A 92 6.08 10.77 -25.23
N SER A 93 4.90 11.39 -25.31
CA SER A 93 4.19 11.51 -26.57
C SER A 93 4.97 12.38 -27.56
N ASN A 94 4.75 12.18 -28.87
CA ASN A 94 5.37 13.02 -29.90
C ASN A 94 5.07 14.51 -29.71
N GLU A 95 3.84 14.83 -29.29
CA GLU A 95 3.44 16.21 -28.97
C GLU A 95 4.27 16.80 -27.82
N HIS A 96 4.57 16.00 -26.79
CA HIS A 96 5.42 16.43 -25.69
C HIS A 96 6.87 16.67 -26.18
N ILE A 97 7.39 15.77 -27.03
CA ILE A 97 8.73 15.90 -27.60
C ILE A 97 8.85 17.18 -28.45
N GLU A 98 7.85 17.49 -29.28
CA GLU A 98 7.82 18.69 -30.11
C GLU A 98 7.80 19.97 -29.28
N LYS A 99 6.97 20.02 -28.23
CA LYS A 99 6.93 21.16 -27.29
C LYS A 99 8.27 21.37 -26.59
N MET A 100 8.92 20.30 -26.15
CA MET A 100 10.26 20.40 -25.53
C MET A 100 11.33 20.87 -26.52
N ALA A 101 11.24 20.42 -27.78
CA ALA A 101 12.13 20.89 -28.84
C ALA A 101 11.94 22.39 -29.13
N GLU A 102 10.70 22.89 -29.10
CA GLU A 102 10.39 24.31 -29.31
C GLU A 102 10.94 25.19 -28.18
N ILE A 103 10.75 24.79 -26.91
CA ILE A 103 11.31 25.51 -25.74
C ILE A 103 12.83 25.60 -25.81
N SER A 104 13.49 24.50 -26.21
CA SER A 104 14.95 24.44 -26.36
C SER A 104 15.46 25.40 -27.45
N ARG A 105 14.69 25.60 -28.53
CA ARG A 105 15.02 26.56 -29.60
C ARG A 105 14.86 28.01 -29.17
N GLN A 106 13.92 28.30 -28.28
CA GLN A 106 13.64 29.66 -27.79
C GLN A 106 14.58 30.12 -26.66
N SER A 107 15.34 29.20 -26.04
CA SER A 107 16.28 29.49 -24.96
C SER A 107 17.72 29.81 -25.44
N LYS A 108 17.88 30.08 -26.75
CA LYS A 108 19.11 30.56 -27.38
C LYS A 108 18.97 32.04 -27.74
#